data_AF-A0A1V5RUP2-F1
#
_entry.id   AF-A0A1V5RUP2-F1
#
_cell.length_a   1.000
_cell.length_b   1.000
_cell.length_c   1.000
_cell.angle_alpha   90.00
_cell.angle_beta   90.00
_cell.angle_gamma   90.00
#
_symmetry.space_group_name_H-M   'P 1'
#
loop_
_entity.id
_entity.type
_entity.pdbx_description
1 polymer ?
#
loop_
_entity_poly.entity_id
_entity_poly.type
_entity_poly.pdbx_seq_one_letter_code
_entity_poly.pdbx_strand_id
1 'polypeptide(L)'
;MRGRLALENDDARFGVCDILWIHERTGAPLVFDNLHHRLHNPDGRPAREALAACLRTWPTGVRPKVHFSSPRTEWIVEERGADQLPAVRRPRWVYHSDYVNPFEFIDFLYSASGADGASAPDFDVMLEARAKDLALRQLREDLARYAPDLAARLEPSVRHPERQPP
;
A
#
# COMPACT_ATOMS: atom_id res chain seq x y z
N MET A 1 24.18 7.22 3.88
CA MET A 1 22.97 6.39 3.64
C MET A 1 22.37 5.73 4.90
N ARG A 2 23.08 5.64 6.04
CA ARG A 2 22.66 4.89 7.26
C ARG A 2 21.41 5.38 8.03
N GLY A 3 20.69 6.40 7.58
CA GLY A 3 19.50 6.93 8.26
C GLY A 3 18.24 7.00 7.38
N ARG A 4 18.21 6.31 6.24
CA ARG A 4 17.08 6.35 5.28
C ARG A 4 16.62 4.97 4.81
N LEU A 5 17.17 3.89 5.38
CA LEU A 5 16.82 2.53 4.98
C LEU A 5 15.63 2.07 5.81
N ALA A 6 14.61 1.54 5.13
CA ALA A 6 13.53 0.77 5.73
C ALA A 6 13.43 -0.58 5.00
N LEU A 7 12.92 -1.61 5.68
CA LEU A 7 12.70 -2.95 5.12
C LEU A 7 11.22 -3.18 4.89
N GLU A 8 10.88 -3.99 3.90
CA GLU A 8 9.49 -4.29 3.52
C GLU A 8 9.30 -5.81 3.46
N ASN A 9 8.11 -6.30 3.83
CA ASN A 9 7.76 -7.70 3.64
C ASN A 9 7.47 -7.98 2.16
N ASP A 10 7.90 -9.14 1.66
CA ASP A 10 7.72 -9.54 0.26
C ASP A 10 6.64 -10.62 0.07
N ASP A 11 6.32 -10.92 -1.19
CA ASP A 11 5.23 -11.81 -1.61
C ASP A 11 5.57 -13.32 -1.69
N ALA A 12 6.78 -13.75 -1.31
CA ALA A 12 7.23 -15.13 -1.55
C ALA A 12 8.26 -15.72 -0.58
N ARG A 13 9.08 -14.91 0.09
CA ARG A 13 10.25 -15.35 0.87
C ARG A 13 10.26 -14.77 2.26
N PHE A 14 10.25 -13.44 2.40
CA PHE A 14 10.40 -12.76 3.68
C PHE A 14 9.09 -12.10 4.10
N GLY A 15 8.37 -12.77 5.01
CA GLY A 15 7.13 -12.24 5.59
C GLY A 15 7.40 -11.22 6.69
N VAL A 16 6.33 -10.73 7.32
CA VAL A 16 6.41 -9.75 8.41
C VAL A 16 7.23 -10.26 9.60
N CYS A 17 7.12 -11.55 9.94
CA CYS A 17 7.94 -12.13 11.00
C CYS A 17 9.45 -12.08 10.72
N ASP A 18 9.87 -12.29 9.47
CA ASP A 18 11.27 -12.25 9.09
C ASP A 18 11.85 -10.85 9.23
N ILE A 19 11.14 -9.84 8.72
CA ILE A 19 11.60 -8.45 8.80
C ILE A 19 11.53 -7.90 10.23
N LEU A 20 10.60 -8.37 11.07
CA LEU A 20 10.58 -8.07 12.51
C LEU A 20 11.83 -8.62 13.21
N TRP A 21 12.21 -9.86 12.89
CA TRP A 21 13.44 -10.45 13.41
C TRP A 21 14.69 -9.64 13.03
N ILE A 22 14.73 -9.09 11.81
CA ILE A 22 15.81 -8.19 11.37
C ILE A 22 15.76 -6.85 12.12
N HIS A 23 14.56 -6.27 12.29
CA HIS A 23 14.37 -5.03 13.04
C HIS A 23 14.93 -5.12 14.46
N GLU A 24 14.64 -6.20 15.19
CA GLU A 24 15.17 -6.41 16.55
C GLU A 24 16.69 -6.33 16.66
N ARG A 25 17.41 -6.65 15.57
CA ARG A 25 18.88 -6.69 15.52
C ARG A 25 19.51 -5.44 14.94
N THR A 26 18.76 -4.66 14.18
CA THR A 26 19.28 -3.56 13.36
C THR A 26 18.66 -2.21 13.69
N GLY A 27 17.47 -2.19 14.30
CA GLY A 27 16.65 -1.01 14.48
C GLY A 27 16.09 -0.43 13.18
N ALA A 28 16.18 -1.14 12.05
CA ALA A 28 15.69 -0.65 10.76
C ALA A 28 14.15 -0.52 10.78
N PRO A 29 13.57 0.63 10.41
CA PRO A 29 12.12 0.77 10.28
C PRO A 29 11.52 -0.20 9.26
N LEU A 30 10.27 -0.58 9.46
CA LEU A 30 9.57 -1.55 8.64
C LEU A 30 8.38 -0.92 7.91
N VAL A 31 8.36 -1.07 6.59
CA VAL A 31 7.22 -0.79 5.72
C VAL A 31 6.37 -2.05 5.66
N PHE A 32 5.11 -1.93 6.04
CA PHE A 32 4.12 -2.99 5.80
C PHE A 32 3.61 -2.86 4.35
N ASP A 33 3.64 -3.94 3.58
CA ASP A 33 2.91 -4.04 2.32
C ASP A 33 1.72 -4.99 2.47
N ASN A 34 0.52 -4.47 2.17
CA ASN A 34 -0.73 -5.21 2.37
C ASN A 34 -0.84 -6.44 1.47
N LEU A 35 -0.47 -6.32 0.19
CA LEU A 35 -0.71 -7.36 -0.80
C LEU A 35 0.34 -8.46 -0.65
N HIS A 36 1.59 -8.08 -0.42
CA HIS A 36 2.65 -9.02 -0.08
C HIS A 36 2.28 -9.83 1.17
N HIS A 37 1.75 -9.17 2.23
CA HIS A 37 1.30 -9.88 3.42
C HIS A 37 0.11 -10.82 3.13
N ARG A 38 -0.82 -10.44 2.26
CA ARG A 38 -1.91 -11.34 1.84
C ARG A 38 -1.40 -12.56 1.05
N LEU A 39 -0.36 -12.38 0.24
CA LEU A 39 0.21 -13.44 -0.61
C LEU A 39 1.17 -14.36 0.14
N HIS A 40 1.89 -13.82 1.14
CA HIS A 40 2.90 -14.54 1.91
C HIS A 40 2.86 -14.17 3.40
N ASN A 41 2.06 -14.94 4.14
CA ASN A 41 1.93 -14.85 5.60
C ASN A 41 1.96 -16.27 6.20
N PRO A 42 3.11 -16.94 6.15
CA PRO A 42 3.24 -18.34 6.58
C PRO A 42 2.96 -18.53 8.08
N ASP A 43 3.12 -17.48 8.88
CA ASP A 43 2.82 -17.46 10.31
C ASP A 43 1.34 -17.15 10.64
N GLY A 44 0.52 -16.86 9.62
CA GLY A 44 -0.92 -16.64 9.78
C GLY A 44 -1.27 -15.38 10.59
N ARG A 45 -0.35 -14.43 10.73
CA ARG A 45 -0.55 -13.22 11.54
C ARG A 45 -1.66 -12.35 10.95
N PRO A 46 -2.65 -11.92 11.76
CA PRO A 46 -3.68 -11.01 11.29
C PRO A 46 -3.08 -9.70 10.74
N ALA A 47 -3.60 -9.23 9.59
CA ALA A 47 -3.03 -8.06 8.91
C ALA A 47 -2.98 -6.82 9.80
N ARG A 48 -4.00 -6.63 10.67
CA ARG A 48 -4.03 -5.56 11.67
C ARG A 48 -2.85 -5.62 12.64
N GLU A 49 -2.53 -6.82 13.14
CA GLU A 49 -1.42 -7.01 14.07
C GLU A 49 -0.06 -6.83 13.40
N ALA A 50 0.06 -7.33 12.17
CA ALA A 50 1.25 -7.16 11.33
C ALA A 50 1.52 -5.67 11.05
N LEU A 51 0.50 -4.94 10.58
CA LEU A 51 0.55 -3.50 10.38
C LEU A 51 0.97 -2.79 11.68
N ALA A 52 0.29 -3.06 12.79
CA ALA A 52 0.59 -2.42 14.07
C ALA A 52 2.03 -2.70 14.53
N ALA A 53 2.55 -3.90 14.29
CA ALA A 53 3.94 -4.24 14.59
C ALA A 53 4.93 -3.43 13.74
N CYS A 54 4.70 -3.35 12.42
CA CYS A 54 5.53 -2.53 11.53
C CYS A 54 5.49 -1.05 11.91
N LEU A 55 4.32 -0.48 12.20
CA LEU A 55 4.18 0.93 12.59
C LEU A 55 5.01 1.27 13.85
N ARG A 56 5.10 0.36 14.83
CA ARG A 56 5.89 0.56 16.06
C ARG A 56 7.40 0.57 15.85
N THR A 57 7.88 0.12 14.69
CA THR A 57 9.32 0.09 14.40
C THR A 57 9.90 1.44 13.98
N TRP A 58 9.04 2.42 13.69
CA TRP A 58 9.47 3.74 13.25
C TRP A 58 9.87 4.61 14.45
N PRO A 59 10.98 5.37 14.37
CA PRO A 59 11.41 6.25 15.45
C PRO A 59 10.37 7.34 15.77
N THR A 60 10.32 7.75 17.04
CA THR A 60 9.48 8.87 17.48
C THR A 60 9.74 10.12 16.65
N GLY A 61 8.67 10.77 16.19
CA GLY A 61 8.73 11.97 15.36
C GLY A 61 8.95 11.69 13.86
N VAL A 62 9.10 10.43 13.46
CA VAL A 62 9.10 10.03 12.04
C VAL A 62 7.76 9.37 11.72
N ARG A 63 7.06 9.91 10.72
CA ARG A 63 5.80 9.34 10.25
C ARG A 63 6.06 8.00 9.54
N PRO A 64 5.44 6.89 9.96
CA PRO A 64 5.56 5.61 9.29
C PRO A 64 5.06 5.65 7.84
N LYS A 65 5.65 4.80 7.01
CA LYS A 65 5.20 4.55 5.64
C LYS A 65 4.66 3.13 5.50
N VAL A 66 3.54 3.00 4.80
CA VAL A 66 2.89 1.73 4.44
C VAL A 66 2.70 1.68 2.93
N HIS A 67 2.75 0.49 2.34
CA HIS A 67 2.43 0.26 0.94
C HIS A 67 1.04 -0.37 0.80
N PHE A 68 0.28 0.11 -0.18
CA PHE A 68 -1.01 -0.45 -0.52
C PHE A 68 -1.14 -0.65 -2.03
N SER A 69 -1.49 -1.87 -2.43
CA SER A 69 -1.92 -2.23 -3.76
C SER A 69 -3.17 -3.11 -3.72
N SER A 70 -3.88 -3.18 -4.83
CA SER A 70 -4.93 -4.18 -5.07
C SER A 70 -4.43 -5.18 -6.13
N PRO A 71 -4.79 -6.47 -6.01
CA PRO A 71 -4.40 -7.46 -7.01
C PRO A 71 -5.13 -7.16 -8.32
N ARG A 72 -4.43 -7.27 -9.45
CA ARG A 72 -5.02 -7.19 -10.78
C ARG A 72 -5.91 -8.40 -11.00
N THR A 73 -7.17 -8.15 -11.36
CA THR A 73 -8.14 -9.21 -11.65
C THR A 73 -8.50 -9.28 -13.14
N GLU A 74 -8.18 -8.23 -13.87
CA GLU A 74 -8.47 -8.06 -15.29
C GLU A 74 -7.41 -8.75 -16.16
N TRP A 75 -7.87 -9.26 -17.32
CA TRP A 75 -6.98 -9.78 -18.35
C TRP A 75 -5.90 -8.75 -18.73
N ILE A 76 -4.70 -9.26 -18.99
CA ILE A 76 -3.62 -8.46 -19.57
C ILE A 76 -3.67 -8.66 -21.06
N VAL A 77 -3.97 -7.58 -21.78
CA VAL A 77 -3.98 -7.53 -23.24
C VAL A 77 -2.71 -6.83 -23.69
N GLU A 78 -1.93 -7.53 -24.50
CA GLU A 78 -0.70 -7.03 -25.13
C GLU A 78 -0.98 -6.85 -26.62
N GLU A 79 -1.12 -5.60 -27.04
CA GLU A 79 -1.25 -5.24 -28.44
C GLU A 79 -0.03 -5.70 -29.24
N ARG A 80 -0.27 -6.22 -30.43
CA ARG A 80 0.76 -6.71 -31.35
C ARG A 80 0.72 -5.90 -32.64
N GLY A 81 1.58 -6.24 -33.60
CA GLY A 81 1.59 -5.58 -34.91
C GLY A 81 0.21 -5.63 -35.58
N ALA A 82 -0.05 -4.72 -36.53
CA ALA A 82 -1.37 -4.48 -37.12
C ALA A 82 -2.10 -5.74 -37.66
N ASP A 83 -1.35 -6.76 -38.09
CA ASP A 83 -1.89 -8.01 -38.65
C ASP A 83 -1.91 -9.18 -37.64
N GLN A 84 -1.62 -8.92 -36.36
CA GLN A 84 -1.60 -9.93 -35.31
C GLN A 84 -2.71 -9.70 -34.30
N LEU A 85 -3.38 -10.78 -33.89
CA LEU A 85 -4.32 -10.73 -32.79
C LEU A 85 -3.60 -10.33 -31.48
N PRO A 86 -4.24 -9.51 -30.63
CA PRO A 86 -3.70 -9.19 -29.31
C PRO A 86 -3.42 -10.46 -28.51
N ALA A 87 -2.30 -10.49 -27.79
CA ALA A 87 -2.06 -11.56 -26.84
C ALA A 87 -2.82 -11.27 -25.55
N VAL A 88 -3.57 -12.25 -25.06
CA VAL A 88 -4.34 -12.14 -23.83
C VAL A 88 -3.82 -13.17 -22.83
N ARG A 89 -3.47 -12.71 -21.62
CA ARG A 89 -3.02 -13.59 -20.54
C ARG A 89 -3.66 -13.24 -19.21
N ARG A 90 -3.89 -14.26 -18.39
CA ARG A 90 -4.45 -14.08 -17.04
C ARG A 90 -3.46 -13.32 -16.17
N PRO A 91 -3.93 -12.45 -15.26
CA PRO A 91 -3.06 -11.86 -14.27
C PRO A 91 -2.58 -12.92 -13.28
N ARG A 92 -1.48 -12.61 -12.59
CA ARG A 92 -1.10 -13.27 -11.35
C ARG A 92 -1.49 -12.35 -10.20
N TRP A 93 -1.85 -12.90 -9.06
CA TRP A 93 -2.31 -12.12 -7.90
C TRP A 93 -1.28 -11.12 -7.36
N VAL A 94 0.01 -11.35 -7.64
CA VAL A 94 1.12 -10.43 -7.34
C VAL A 94 1.12 -9.16 -8.20
N TYR A 95 0.42 -9.15 -9.34
CA TYR A 95 0.40 -7.97 -10.19
C TYR A 95 -0.53 -6.92 -9.62
N HIS A 96 -0.04 -5.68 -9.54
CA HIS A 96 -0.86 -4.56 -9.12
C HIS A 96 -1.85 -4.18 -10.21
N SER A 97 -3.06 -3.87 -9.77
CA SER A 97 -4.13 -3.31 -10.60
C SER A 97 -3.75 -1.93 -11.15
N ASP A 98 -4.47 -1.49 -12.18
CA ASP A 98 -4.30 -0.15 -12.73
C ASP A 98 -4.83 0.91 -11.74
N TYR A 99 -5.93 0.60 -11.05
CA TYR A 99 -6.56 1.43 -10.01
C TYR A 99 -6.70 0.67 -8.69
N VAL A 100 -6.68 1.39 -7.58
CA VAL A 100 -6.92 0.81 -6.25
C VAL A 100 -8.38 0.43 -6.11
N ASN A 101 -8.67 -0.77 -5.60
CA ASN A 101 -10.03 -1.14 -5.23
C ASN A 101 -10.43 -0.33 -3.98
N PRO A 102 -11.42 0.58 -4.07
CA PRO A 102 -11.73 1.49 -2.98
C PRO A 102 -12.27 0.76 -1.75
N PHE A 103 -13.00 -0.34 -1.92
CA PHE A 103 -13.58 -1.07 -0.79
C PHE A 103 -12.50 -1.80 0.02
N GLU A 104 -11.52 -2.41 -0.66
CA GLU A 104 -10.37 -3.01 0.03
C GLU A 104 -9.54 -1.97 0.79
N PHE A 105 -9.40 -0.76 0.22
CA PHE A 105 -8.69 0.34 0.86
C PHE A 105 -9.43 0.87 2.09
N ILE A 106 -10.76 1.01 1.99
CA ILE A 106 -11.63 1.41 3.10
C ILE A 106 -11.54 0.40 4.25
N ASP A 107 -11.67 -0.90 3.96
CA ASP A 107 -11.56 -1.97 4.96
C ASP A 107 -10.19 -1.95 5.66
N PHE A 108 -9.13 -1.69 4.89
CA PHE A 108 -7.78 -1.51 5.43
C PHE A 108 -7.67 -0.31 6.38
N LEU A 109 -8.20 0.85 6.01
CA LEU A 109 -8.16 2.06 6.85
C LEU A 109 -8.98 1.91 8.13
N TYR A 110 -10.15 1.26 8.07
CA TYR A 110 -10.92 0.94 9.28
C TYR A 110 -10.19 -0.03 10.19
N SER A 111 -9.60 -1.08 9.61
CA SER A 111 -8.79 -2.05 10.36
C SER A 111 -7.59 -1.41 11.04
N ALA A 112 -6.95 -0.44 10.37
CA ALA A 112 -5.82 0.32 10.90
C ALA A 112 -6.20 1.32 12.00
N SER A 113 -7.42 1.89 11.94
CA SER A 113 -7.89 2.88 12.92
C SER A 113 -8.22 2.29 14.30
N GLY A 114 -8.49 0.99 14.38
CA GLY A 114 -8.70 0.25 15.62
C GLY A 114 -10.04 0.54 16.34
N ALA A 115 -10.64 -0.51 16.92
CA ALA A 115 -11.81 -0.42 17.80
C ALA A 115 -11.45 -0.25 19.29
N ASP A 116 -10.16 -0.30 19.63
CA ASP A 116 -9.68 -0.57 21.01
C ASP A 116 -9.16 0.69 21.74
N GLY A 117 -9.47 1.90 21.27
CA GLY A 117 -9.14 3.16 21.95
C GLY A 117 -7.66 3.57 21.96
N ALA A 118 -6.73 2.68 21.62
CA ALA A 118 -5.33 3.04 21.33
C ALA A 118 -5.21 3.47 19.87
N SER A 119 -5.12 4.79 19.64
CA SER A 119 -4.95 5.33 18.29
C SER A 119 -3.61 4.85 17.71
N ALA A 120 -3.64 4.14 16.58
CA ALA A 120 -2.44 3.93 15.79
C ALA A 120 -1.79 5.30 15.46
N PRO A 121 -0.46 5.39 15.35
CA PRO A 121 0.18 6.63 14.91
C PRO A 121 -0.32 6.97 13.51
N ASP A 122 -0.38 8.26 13.18
CA ASP A 122 -0.60 8.70 11.79
C ASP A 122 0.49 8.10 10.90
N PHE A 123 0.13 7.62 9.70
CA PHE A 123 1.04 7.02 8.74
C PHE A 123 0.72 7.48 7.31
N ASP A 124 1.74 7.47 6.45
CA ASP A 124 1.60 7.73 5.02
C ASP A 124 1.37 6.43 4.26
N VAL A 125 0.48 6.46 3.28
CA VAL A 125 0.24 5.31 2.39
C VAL A 125 0.78 5.61 1.00
N MET A 126 1.74 4.80 0.55
CA MET A 126 2.18 4.75 -0.83
C MET A 126 1.25 3.83 -1.62
N LEU A 127 0.58 4.38 -2.63
CA LEU A 127 -0.27 3.61 -3.52
C LEU A 127 0.59 3.01 -4.63
N GLU A 128 0.66 1.69 -4.68
CA GLU A 128 1.37 0.96 -5.72
C GLU A 128 0.38 0.48 -6.78
N ALA A 129 -0.06 1.40 -7.64
CA ALA A 129 -0.98 1.14 -8.73
C ALA A 129 -0.38 1.58 -10.08
N ARG A 130 -0.69 0.87 -11.18
CA ARG A 130 -0.06 1.16 -12.48
C ARG A 130 -0.47 2.50 -13.07
N ALA A 131 -1.69 2.97 -12.81
CA ALA A 131 -2.16 4.27 -13.29
C ALA A 131 -1.63 5.47 -12.49
N LYS A 132 -0.79 5.23 -11.46
CA LYS A 132 -0.07 6.27 -10.69
C LYS A 132 -1.02 7.36 -10.16
N ASP A 133 -0.78 8.62 -10.50
CA ASP A 133 -1.57 9.77 -10.02
C ASP A 133 -3.05 9.69 -10.40
N LEU A 134 -3.39 9.01 -11.51
CA LEU A 134 -4.79 8.79 -11.88
C LEU A 134 -5.48 7.88 -10.87
N ALA A 135 -4.78 6.86 -10.35
CA ALA A 135 -5.31 5.99 -9.31
C ALA A 135 -5.54 6.75 -8.00
N LEU A 136 -4.63 7.66 -7.63
CA LEU A 136 -4.81 8.51 -6.44
C LEU A 136 -6.01 9.45 -6.59
N ARG A 137 -6.18 10.10 -7.74
CA ARG A 137 -7.31 11.00 -8.00
C ARG A 137 -8.63 10.27 -7.90
N GLN A 138 -8.75 9.13 -8.58
CA GLN A 138 -9.95 8.30 -8.52
C GLN A 138 -10.22 7.80 -7.10
N LEU A 139 -9.20 7.30 -6.38
CA LEU A 139 -9.39 6.82 -5.01
C LEU A 139 -9.90 7.92 -4.08
N ARG A 140 -9.45 9.18 -4.25
CA ARG A 140 -9.97 10.30 -3.45
C ARG A 140 -11.45 10.58 -3.74
N GLU A 141 -11.87 10.50 -5.00
CA GLU A 141 -13.28 10.63 -5.40
C GLU A 141 -14.12 9.48 -4.82
N ASP A 142 -13.61 8.26 -4.92
CA ASP A 142 -14.25 7.06 -4.37
C ASP A 142 -14.39 7.15 -2.85
N LEU A 143 -13.37 7.60 -2.12
CA LEU A 143 -13.45 7.79 -0.68
C LEU A 143 -14.47 8.87 -0.30
N ALA A 144 -14.50 10.01 -1.01
CA ALA A 144 -15.50 11.03 -0.77
C ALA A 144 -16.94 10.51 -0.98
N ARG A 145 -17.10 9.55 -1.89
CA ARG A 145 -18.41 8.94 -2.21
C ARG A 145 -18.80 7.82 -1.26
N TYR A 146 -17.88 6.93 -0.91
CA TYR A 146 -18.18 5.66 -0.23
C TYR A 146 -17.77 5.64 1.25
N ALA A 147 -16.85 6.51 1.69
CA ALA A 147 -16.39 6.62 3.07
C ALA A 147 -16.03 8.09 3.42
N PRO A 148 -17.01 9.00 3.45
CA PRO A 148 -16.76 10.44 3.64
C PRO A 148 -16.08 10.78 4.98
N ASP A 149 -16.29 9.96 6.01
CA ASP A 149 -15.62 10.04 7.30
C ASP A 149 -14.10 9.79 7.19
N LEU A 150 -13.68 8.80 6.38
CA LEU A 150 -12.28 8.56 6.09
C LEU A 150 -11.70 9.64 5.18
N ALA A 151 -12.48 10.09 4.18
CA ALA A 151 -12.06 11.16 3.28
C ALA A 151 -11.74 12.47 4.03
N ALA A 152 -12.53 12.81 5.05
CA ALA A 152 -12.31 13.99 5.90
C ALA A 152 -11.02 13.93 6.73
N ARG A 153 -10.45 12.75 6.95
CA ARG A 153 -9.20 12.54 7.70
C ARG A 153 -7.95 12.63 6.83
N LEU A 154 -8.10 12.60 5.50
CA LEU A 154 -6.96 12.66 4.59
C LEU A 154 -6.36 14.06 4.57
N GLU A 155 -5.03 14.13 4.64
CA GLU A 155 -4.34 15.41 4.44
C GLU A 155 -4.67 15.97 3.04
N PRO A 156 -4.87 17.30 2.93
CA PRO A 156 -5.07 17.95 1.64
C PRO A 156 -3.86 17.71 0.74
N SER A 157 -4.10 17.49 -0.55
CA SER A 157 -3.01 17.41 -1.53
C SER A 157 -2.18 18.70 -1.47
N VAL A 158 -0.87 18.58 -1.25
CA VAL A 158 0.05 19.71 -1.37
C VAL A 158 -0.01 20.19 -2.83
N ARG A 159 -0.49 21.41 -3.06
CA ARG A 159 -0.43 22.02 -4.39
C ARG A 159 1.04 22.25 -4.72
N HIS A 160 1.60 21.47 -5.63
CA HIS A 160 2.87 21.84 -6.24
C HIS A 160 2.62 23.07 -7.13
N PRO A 161 3.42 24.14 -7.02
CA PRO A 161 3.32 25.26 -7.94
C PRO A 161 3.50 24.74 -9.36
N GLU A 162 2.58 25.10 -10.26
CA GLU A 162 2.67 24.78 -11.67
C GLU A 162 4.05 25.21 -12.18
N ARG A 163 4.80 24.29 -12.77
CA ARG A 163 6.00 24.67 -13.53
C ARG A 163 5.52 25.53 -14.69
N GLN A 164 5.89 26.82 -14.67
CA GLN A 164 5.72 27.68 -15.84
C GLN A 164 6.42 27.01 -17.02
N PRO A 165 5.74 26.90 -18.18
CA PRO A 165 6.39 26.42 -19.39
C PRO A 165 7.56 27.35 -19.78
N PRO A 166 8.58 26.81 -20.48
CA PRO A 166 9.78 27.55 -20.87
C PRO A 166 9.48 28.73 -21.81
#